data_AF-A0A9C6TYA2-F1
#
_entry.id   AF-A0A9C6TYA2-F1
#
_cell.length_a   1.000
_cell.length_b   1.000
_cell.length_c   1.000
_cell.angle_alpha   90.00
_cell.angle_beta   90.00
_cell.angle_gamma   90.00
#
_symmetry.space_group_name_H-M   'P 1'
#
loop_
_entity.id
_entity.type
_entity.pdbx_description
1 polymer ?
#
loop_
_entity_poly.entity_id
_entity_poly.type
_entity_poly.pdbx_seq_one_letter_code
_entity_poly.pdbx_strand_id
1 'polypeptide(L)'
;MSSPRTMAFPYLFPTGRSGCTTKIHTADYFKFLMEYSDRRFSCHPTFRFFALNSMMRWNALTNGRVFIRNNPRFNDMTAADLRRRIRAGERNILKQALYHGNKLKGTRHAADLHWSDFFRLVSPGEDFETMTETRRQQLLCENPHIADTFFAERTKFFIRNVFKVKYNVKDYWFRFEYQHRGSPHVHCIVYLDGAPDVSNLKDASQEHLNAVIRYFDSLVSTMNPGKDLPPADIHPCRKKFSEVTG
;
A
#
# COMPACT_ATOMS: atom_id res chain seq x y z
N MET A 1 20.15 -0.78 23.29
CA MET A 1 20.18 -0.83 21.81
C MET A 1 18.86 -0.28 21.27
N SER A 2 18.91 0.75 20.43
CA SER A 2 17.76 1.35 19.76
C SER A 2 17.13 0.34 18.80
N SER A 3 15.79 0.20 18.79
CA SER A 3 15.14 -0.73 17.87
C SER A 3 15.08 -0.14 16.45
N PRO A 4 15.03 -0.94 15.37
CA PRO A 4 14.88 -0.43 14.00
C PRO A 4 13.71 0.55 13.82
N ARG A 5 12.69 0.47 14.69
CA ARG A 5 11.52 1.35 14.70
C ARG A 5 11.82 2.75 15.22
N THR A 6 12.71 2.86 16.21
CA THR A 6 13.10 4.16 16.79
C THR A 6 14.07 4.90 15.90
N MET A 7 14.82 4.17 15.06
CA MET A 7 15.68 4.74 14.02
C MET A 7 14.90 5.27 12.82
N ALA A 8 13.77 4.64 12.46
CA ALA A 8 12.92 5.08 11.36
C ALA A 8 12.06 6.31 11.70
N PHE A 9 11.74 6.51 12.98
CA PHE A 9 10.92 7.64 13.44
C PHE A 9 11.52 8.29 14.71
N PRO A 10 12.73 8.88 14.62
CA PRO A 10 13.41 9.45 15.78
C PRO A 10 12.59 10.57 16.45
N TYR A 11 11.82 11.34 15.66
CA TYR A 11 10.92 12.37 16.17
C TYR A 11 9.72 11.81 16.95
N LEU A 12 9.25 10.61 16.64
CA LEU A 12 8.15 9.96 17.36
C LEU A 12 8.64 9.20 18.61
N PHE A 13 9.92 8.83 18.63
CA PHE A 13 10.58 8.15 19.73
C PHE A 13 11.85 8.92 20.17
N PRO A 14 11.69 10.13 20.73
CA PRO A 14 12.82 11.03 21.02
C PRO A 14 13.85 10.46 22.01
N THR A 15 13.43 9.53 22.86
CA THR A 15 14.32 8.86 23.82
C THR A 15 14.95 7.57 23.27
N GLY A 16 14.69 7.22 22.00
CA GLY A 16 15.13 5.97 21.39
C GLY A 16 14.51 4.71 22.00
N ARG A 17 13.53 4.87 22.91
CA ARG A 17 12.82 3.79 23.60
C ARG A 17 11.45 3.60 22.98
N SER A 18 11.23 2.44 22.38
CA SER A 18 9.91 1.96 21.90
C SER A 18 9.54 0.61 22.52
N GLY A 19 10.15 0.25 23.65
CA GLY A 19 9.96 -1.03 24.28
C GLY A 19 8.80 -0.95 25.28
N CYS A 20 7.89 -1.91 25.20
CA CYS A 20 7.07 -2.26 26.34
C CYS A 20 7.73 -3.44 27.06
N THR A 21 7.84 -3.38 28.39
CA THR A 21 8.47 -4.43 29.21
C THR A 21 7.58 -5.65 29.41
N THR A 22 6.31 -5.56 29.01
CA THR A 22 5.31 -6.62 29.11
C THR A 22 4.92 -7.18 27.74
N LYS A 23 4.46 -8.43 27.71
CA LYS A 23 3.88 -9.03 26.49
C LYS A 23 2.57 -8.33 26.17
N ILE A 24 2.59 -7.44 25.18
CA ILE A 24 1.40 -6.75 24.66
C ILE A 24 1.09 -7.30 23.26
N HIS A 25 -0.19 -7.46 22.94
CA HIS A 25 -0.62 -7.83 21.61
C HIS A 25 -0.31 -6.69 20.62
N THR A 26 0.14 -7.02 19.40
CA THR A 26 0.62 -6.03 18.43
C THR A 26 -0.41 -4.93 18.14
N ALA A 27 -1.69 -5.30 18.06
CA ALA A 27 -2.77 -4.35 17.84
C ALA A 27 -2.92 -3.36 19.01
N ASP A 28 -2.84 -3.83 20.25
CA ASP A 28 -2.96 -2.99 21.45
C ASP A 28 -1.77 -2.04 21.58
N TYR A 29 -0.58 -2.49 21.21
CA TYR A 29 0.62 -1.65 21.18
C TYR A 29 0.48 -0.49 20.20
N PHE A 30 0.06 -0.76 18.95
CA PHE A 30 -0.12 0.32 17.98
C PHE A 30 -1.34 1.18 18.26
N LYS A 31 -2.41 0.62 18.83
CA LYS A 31 -3.56 1.39 19.31
C LYS A 31 -3.13 2.40 20.38
N PHE A 32 -2.36 1.96 21.38
CA PHE A 32 -1.80 2.85 22.40
C PHE A 32 -0.97 3.99 21.80
N LEU A 33 -0.12 3.69 20.81
CA LEU A 33 0.66 4.74 20.13
C LEU A 33 -0.25 5.70 19.35
N MET A 34 -1.29 5.19 18.68
CA MET A 34 -2.24 6.02 17.93
C MET A 34 -3.09 6.93 18.84
N GLU A 35 -3.38 6.48 20.06
CA GLU A 35 -4.14 7.19 21.10
C GLU A 35 -3.25 8.03 22.02
N TYR A 36 -1.94 8.12 21.73
CA TYR A 36 -1.00 8.86 22.57
C TYR A 36 -1.44 10.33 22.75
N SER A 37 -1.25 10.86 23.96
CA SER A 37 -1.89 12.11 24.42
C SER A 37 -1.61 13.34 23.55
N ASP A 38 -0.41 13.45 23.00
CA ASP A 38 0.01 14.55 22.13
C ASP A 38 -0.39 14.35 20.65
N ARG A 39 -1.05 13.23 20.33
CA ARG A 39 -1.46 12.80 18.99
C ARG A 39 -0.33 12.75 17.95
N ARG A 40 0.96 12.76 18.34
CA ARG A 40 2.07 12.83 17.38
C ARG A 40 2.12 11.65 16.42
N PHE A 41 1.83 10.45 16.91
CA PHE A 41 1.82 9.23 16.10
C PHE A 41 0.61 9.19 15.17
N SER A 42 -0.56 9.59 15.67
CA SER A 42 -1.76 9.65 14.85
C SER A 42 -1.68 10.78 13.83
N CYS A 43 -1.06 11.93 14.12
CA CYS A 43 -0.90 13.00 13.13
C CYS A 43 0.29 12.79 12.18
N HIS A 44 1.19 11.84 12.44
CA HIS A 44 2.34 11.62 11.58
C HIS A 44 1.93 11.10 10.19
N PRO A 45 2.44 11.69 9.09
CA PRO A 45 1.99 11.37 7.74
C PRO A 45 2.10 9.89 7.35
N THR A 46 3.14 9.20 7.84
CA THR A 46 3.49 7.83 7.40
C THR A 46 3.52 6.80 8.53
N PHE A 47 3.34 7.21 9.79
CA PHE A 47 3.48 6.28 10.92
C PHE A 47 2.38 5.23 10.94
N ARG A 48 1.17 5.62 10.50
CA ARG A 48 0.01 4.72 10.37
C ARG A 48 0.29 3.57 9.41
N PHE A 49 0.98 3.86 8.30
CA PHE A 49 1.40 2.88 7.31
C PHE A 49 2.40 1.90 7.93
N PHE A 50 3.42 2.44 8.60
CA PHE A 50 4.43 1.65 9.29
C PHE A 50 3.83 0.74 10.37
N ALA A 51 2.90 1.25 11.17
CA ALA A 51 2.22 0.51 12.23
C ALA A 51 1.45 -0.69 11.66
N LEU A 52 0.70 -0.47 10.58
CA LEU A 52 -0.06 -1.52 9.93
C LEU A 52 0.84 -2.55 9.24
N ASN A 53 1.87 -2.10 8.51
CA ASN A 53 2.85 -3.00 7.87
C ASN A 53 3.53 -3.88 8.93
N SER A 54 3.87 -3.28 10.08
CA SER A 54 4.41 -4.00 11.23
C SER A 54 3.41 -5.03 11.77
N MET A 55 2.13 -4.67 11.95
CA MET A 55 1.08 -5.61 12.37
C MET A 55 0.93 -6.78 11.39
N MET A 56 0.90 -6.51 10.08
CA MET A 56 0.82 -7.55 9.05
C MET A 56 2.04 -8.48 9.12
N ARG A 57 3.26 -7.94 9.21
CA ARG A 57 4.48 -8.77 9.36
C ARG A 57 4.44 -9.63 10.62
N TRP A 58 3.96 -9.09 11.74
CA TRP A 58 3.88 -9.83 13.01
C TRP A 58 2.84 -10.94 12.96
N ASN A 59 1.67 -10.66 12.36
CA ASN A 59 0.65 -11.67 12.12
C ASN A 59 1.21 -12.77 11.18
N ALA A 60 2.06 -12.42 10.23
CA ALA A 60 2.72 -13.40 9.34
C ALA A 60 3.68 -14.31 10.06
N LEU A 61 4.54 -13.74 10.89
CA LEU A 61 5.47 -14.50 11.70
C LEU A 61 4.73 -15.41 12.70
N THR A 62 3.63 -14.91 13.28
CA THR A 62 2.81 -15.68 14.23
C THR A 62 2.11 -16.86 13.55
N ASN A 63 1.43 -16.61 12.43
CA ASN A 63 0.75 -17.66 11.67
C ASN A 63 1.74 -18.69 11.10
N GLY A 64 2.90 -18.25 10.60
CA GLY A 64 3.97 -19.13 10.15
C GLY A 64 4.52 -20.01 11.28
N ARG A 65 4.71 -19.45 12.49
CA ARG A 65 5.15 -20.21 13.66
C ARG A 65 4.11 -21.24 14.10
N VAL A 66 2.84 -20.87 14.10
CA VAL A 66 1.73 -21.79 14.40
C VAL A 66 1.68 -22.92 13.38
N PHE A 67 1.86 -22.62 12.09
CA PHE A 67 1.91 -23.64 11.04
C PHE A 67 3.05 -24.63 11.25
N ILE A 68 4.28 -24.15 11.49
CA ILE A 68 5.44 -25.03 11.72
C ILE A 68 5.18 -25.93 12.93
N ARG A 69 4.66 -25.38 14.03
CA ARG A 69 4.38 -26.13 15.25
C ARG A 69 3.29 -27.19 15.07
N ASN A 70 2.23 -26.87 14.33
CA ASN A 70 1.07 -27.73 14.20
C ASN A 70 1.19 -28.73 13.03
N ASN A 71 2.24 -28.64 12.22
CA ASN A 71 2.47 -29.55 11.12
C ASN A 71 3.45 -30.66 11.54
N PRO A 72 3.02 -31.93 11.65
CA PRO A 72 3.87 -33.05 12.06
C PRO A 72 5.10 -33.25 11.18
N ARG A 73 5.09 -32.70 9.95
CA ARG A 73 6.23 -32.75 9.04
C ARG A 73 7.34 -31.77 9.42
N PHE A 74 7.06 -30.74 10.21
CA PHE A 74 7.97 -29.63 10.50
C PHE A 74 8.11 -29.29 12.00
N ASN A 75 7.27 -29.86 12.87
CA ASN A 75 7.21 -29.57 14.31
C ASN A 75 8.53 -29.86 15.05
N ASP A 76 9.27 -30.87 14.63
CA ASP A 76 10.53 -31.30 15.24
C ASP A 76 11.77 -30.71 14.54
N MET A 77 11.56 -29.85 13.53
CA MET A 77 12.66 -29.25 12.76
C MET A 77 13.14 -27.94 13.38
N THR A 78 14.46 -27.78 13.50
CA THR A 78 15.03 -26.50 13.89
C THR A 78 14.97 -25.50 12.71
N ALA A 79 15.09 -24.20 13.01
CA ALA A 79 15.22 -23.18 11.98
C ALA A 79 16.43 -23.42 11.04
N ALA A 80 17.49 -24.07 11.54
CA ALA A 80 18.65 -24.44 10.73
C ALA A 80 18.33 -25.56 9.73
N ASP A 81 17.51 -26.54 10.14
CA ASP A 81 17.10 -27.66 9.28
C ASP A 81 16.13 -27.22 8.19
N LEU A 82 15.18 -26.34 8.54
CA LEU A 82 14.30 -25.69 7.56
C LEU A 82 15.10 -24.89 6.53
N ARG A 83 16.09 -24.09 6.96
CA ARG A 83 16.99 -23.36 6.04
C ARG A 83 17.78 -24.31 5.14
N ARG A 84 18.24 -25.45 5.66
CA ARG A 84 19.00 -26.45 4.91
C ARG A 84 18.14 -27.08 3.81
N ARG A 85 16.91 -27.48 4.13
CA ARG A 85 15.94 -28.06 3.16
C ARG A 85 15.51 -27.07 2.09
N ILE A 86 15.30 -25.80 2.46
CA ILE A 86 15.02 -24.73 1.49
C ILE A 86 16.18 -24.56 0.50
N ARG A 87 17.42 -24.53 1.01
CA ARG A 87 18.63 -24.47 0.16
C ARG A 87 18.82 -25.72 -0.70
N ALA A 88 18.39 -26.88 -0.21
CA ALA A 88 18.38 -28.14 -0.97
C ALA A 88 17.28 -28.21 -2.05
N GLY A 89 16.50 -27.15 -2.25
CA GLY A 89 15.52 -27.07 -3.33
C GLY A 89 14.11 -27.53 -2.98
N GLU A 90 13.81 -27.86 -1.72
CA GLU A 90 12.45 -28.22 -1.26
C GLU A 90 11.53 -26.98 -1.18
N ARG A 91 11.27 -26.34 -2.34
CA ARG A 91 10.42 -25.15 -2.47
C ARG A 91 8.97 -25.37 -2.06
N ASN A 92 8.53 -26.64 -1.96
CA ASN A 92 7.20 -26.98 -1.46
C ASN A 92 6.99 -26.59 0.00
N ILE A 93 8.05 -26.54 0.81
CA ILE A 93 7.99 -26.05 2.21
C ILE A 93 7.62 -24.56 2.23
N LEU A 94 8.25 -23.76 1.36
CA LEU A 94 7.93 -22.34 1.21
C LEU A 94 6.52 -22.15 0.67
N LYS A 95 6.10 -22.94 -0.35
CA LYS A 95 4.74 -22.89 -0.89
C LYS A 95 3.68 -23.19 0.18
N GLN A 96 3.90 -24.19 1.04
CA GLN A 96 2.97 -24.53 2.11
C GLN A 96 2.97 -23.48 3.23
N ALA A 97 4.14 -23.01 3.67
CA ALA A 97 4.23 -21.93 4.65
C ALA A 97 3.58 -20.62 4.14
N LEU A 98 3.75 -20.30 2.86
CA LEU A 98 3.10 -19.16 2.19
C LEU A 98 1.59 -19.40 1.99
N TYR A 99 1.16 -20.64 1.72
CA TYR A 99 -0.26 -20.99 1.59
C TYR A 99 -1.01 -20.85 2.92
N HIS A 100 -0.43 -21.28 4.03
CA HIS A 100 -0.99 -21.02 5.37
C HIS A 100 -0.79 -19.55 5.81
N GLY A 101 0.24 -18.90 5.27
CA GLY A 101 0.44 -17.47 5.32
C GLY A 101 -0.49 -16.67 4.39
N ASN A 102 -1.32 -17.26 3.52
CA ASN A 102 -2.16 -16.52 2.55
C ASN A 102 -3.27 -15.66 3.18
N LYS A 103 -3.49 -15.77 4.51
CA LYS A 103 -4.25 -14.74 5.24
C LYS A 103 -3.47 -13.42 5.37
N LEU A 104 -2.21 -13.38 4.96
CA LEU A 104 -1.31 -12.23 5.02
C LEU A 104 -0.92 -11.85 3.61
N LYS A 105 -1.83 -11.08 3.02
CA LYS A 105 -1.61 -10.47 1.72
C LYS A 105 -0.66 -9.30 1.94
N GLY A 106 0.61 -9.49 1.57
CA GLY A 106 1.52 -8.38 1.32
C GLY A 106 1.02 -7.59 0.11
N THR A 107 1.19 -6.28 0.14
CA THR A 107 0.95 -5.34 -0.96
C THR A 107 1.55 -5.90 -2.24
N ARG A 108 0.70 -6.40 -3.16
CA ARG A 108 1.11 -6.84 -4.50
C ARG A 108 0.17 -6.18 -5.49
N HIS A 109 0.24 -4.85 -5.59
CA HIS A 109 -0.26 -4.22 -6.79
C HIS A 109 0.83 -4.25 -7.83
N ALA A 110 0.53 -4.82 -9.00
CA ALA A 110 1.44 -4.80 -10.15
C ALA A 110 1.90 -3.38 -10.49
N ALA A 111 1.09 -2.36 -10.17
CA ALA A 111 1.44 -0.95 -10.31
C ALA A 111 2.65 -0.51 -9.46
N ASP A 112 2.85 -1.08 -8.27
CA ASP A 112 3.93 -0.68 -7.36
C ASP A 112 5.32 -1.10 -7.91
N LEU A 113 5.35 -2.17 -8.72
CA LEU A 113 6.56 -2.64 -9.44
C LEU A 113 6.95 -1.75 -10.62
N HIS A 114 6.19 -0.68 -10.86
CA HIS A 114 6.39 0.24 -11.97
C HIS A 114 6.73 1.67 -11.52
N TRP A 115 7.08 1.88 -10.26
CA TRP A 115 7.57 3.16 -9.75
C TRP A 115 9.08 3.32 -9.98
N SER A 116 9.48 3.62 -11.21
CA SER A 116 10.90 3.82 -11.57
C SER A 116 11.63 4.77 -10.62
N ASP A 117 11.02 5.90 -10.24
CA ASP A 117 11.62 6.87 -9.32
C ASP A 117 11.82 6.31 -7.91
N PHE A 118 10.94 5.43 -7.44
CA PHE A 118 11.13 4.73 -6.17
C PHE A 118 12.35 3.81 -6.24
N PHE A 119 12.49 3.04 -7.33
CA PHE A 119 13.62 2.12 -7.48
C PHE A 119 14.95 2.85 -7.64
N ARG A 120 14.98 3.99 -8.35
CA ARG A 120 16.15 4.88 -8.41
C ARG A 120 16.52 5.43 -7.03
N LEU A 121 15.54 5.71 -6.18
CA LEU A 121 15.78 6.21 -4.81
C LEU A 121 16.40 5.14 -3.90
N VAL A 122 15.86 3.91 -3.92
CA VAL A 122 16.31 2.84 -3.01
C VAL A 122 17.50 2.03 -3.56
N SER A 123 17.79 2.17 -4.84
CA SER A 123 18.88 1.45 -5.51
C SER A 123 19.50 2.30 -6.65
N PRO A 124 20.17 3.42 -6.33
CA PRO A 124 20.65 4.39 -7.32
C PRO A 124 21.70 3.84 -8.30
N GLY A 125 22.30 2.69 -8.03
CA GLY A 125 23.27 2.02 -8.90
C GLY A 125 22.68 0.92 -9.81
N GLU A 126 21.40 0.59 -9.66
CA GLU A 126 20.73 -0.41 -10.50
C GLU A 126 19.82 0.30 -11.51
N ASP A 127 19.94 -0.05 -12.80
CA ASP A 127 19.03 0.46 -13.81
C ASP A 127 17.66 -0.22 -13.69
N PHE A 128 16.61 0.58 -13.51
CA PHE A 128 15.25 0.11 -13.40
C PHE A 128 14.81 -0.70 -14.63
N GLU A 129 15.22 -0.31 -15.84
CA GLU A 129 14.76 -0.95 -17.08
C GLU A 129 15.25 -2.41 -17.18
N THR A 130 16.47 -2.68 -16.69
CA THR A 130 17.06 -4.02 -16.66
C THR A 130 16.72 -4.80 -15.39
N MET A 131 16.18 -4.12 -14.36
CA MET A 131 15.84 -4.73 -13.08
C MET A 131 14.69 -5.74 -13.21
N THR A 132 14.95 -6.99 -12.83
CA THR A 132 13.93 -8.05 -12.82
C THR A 132 12.79 -7.76 -11.85
N GLU A 133 11.58 -8.27 -12.13
CA GLU A 133 10.45 -8.14 -11.21
C GLU A 133 10.72 -8.69 -9.82
N THR A 134 11.45 -9.81 -9.73
CA THR A 134 11.86 -10.40 -8.45
C THR A 134 12.71 -9.43 -7.64
N ARG A 135 13.65 -8.73 -8.29
CA ARG A 135 14.49 -7.72 -7.63
C ARG A 135 13.66 -6.51 -7.19
N ARG A 136 12.72 -6.05 -8.01
CA ARG A 136 11.78 -4.97 -7.66
C ARG A 136 10.92 -5.34 -6.45
N GLN A 137 10.39 -6.56 -6.42
CA GLN A 137 9.62 -7.08 -5.27
C GLN A 137 10.46 -7.11 -4.00
N GLN A 138 11.71 -7.59 -4.11
CA GLN A 138 12.65 -7.62 -2.99
C GLN A 138 12.88 -6.20 -2.43
N LEU A 139 13.21 -5.23 -3.29
CA LEU A 139 13.47 -3.84 -2.88
C LEU A 139 12.27 -3.19 -2.20
N LEU A 140 11.03 -3.44 -2.68
CA LEU A 140 9.81 -2.99 -2.02
C LEU A 140 9.63 -3.63 -0.63
N CYS A 141 9.92 -4.92 -0.50
CA CYS A 141 9.79 -5.64 0.76
C CYS A 141 10.86 -5.23 1.79
N GLU A 142 12.06 -4.89 1.32
CA GLU A 142 13.17 -4.40 2.14
C GLU A 142 12.96 -2.95 2.59
N ASN A 143 12.26 -2.13 1.79
CA ASN A 143 12.06 -0.70 2.02
C ASN A 143 10.58 -0.28 2.21
N PRO A 144 9.83 -0.92 3.13
CA PRO A 144 8.39 -0.72 3.26
C PRO A 144 8.01 0.72 3.63
N HIS A 145 8.78 1.34 4.52
CA HIS A 145 8.54 2.70 5.00
C HIS A 145 8.76 3.75 3.89
N ILE A 146 9.73 3.52 3.01
CA ILE A 146 9.97 4.37 1.84
C ILE A 146 8.83 4.18 0.84
N ALA A 147 8.38 2.94 0.61
CA ALA A 147 7.27 2.67 -0.30
C ALA A 147 5.98 3.35 0.15
N ASP A 148 5.67 3.27 1.45
CA ASP A 148 4.51 3.92 2.06
C ASP A 148 4.58 5.45 1.92
N THR A 149 5.76 6.03 2.18
CA THR A 149 6.00 7.48 2.05
C THR A 149 5.88 7.92 0.59
N PHE A 150 6.50 7.17 -0.31
CA PHE A 150 6.50 7.44 -1.75
C PHE A 150 5.07 7.41 -2.31
N PHE A 151 4.27 6.42 -1.93
CA PHE A 151 2.86 6.35 -2.29
C PHE A 151 2.10 7.58 -1.81
N ALA A 152 2.25 7.95 -0.52
CA ALA A 152 1.56 9.09 0.05
C ALA A 152 1.93 10.41 -0.65
N GLU A 153 3.21 10.64 -0.92
CA GLU A 153 3.69 11.84 -1.62
C GLU A 153 3.25 11.86 -3.08
N ARG A 154 3.30 10.72 -3.78
CA ARG A 154 2.80 10.59 -5.16
C ARG A 154 1.31 10.88 -5.24
N THR A 155 0.50 10.39 -4.28
CA THR A 155 -0.94 10.73 -4.19
C THR A 155 -1.15 12.22 -3.97
N LYS A 156 -0.47 12.84 -3.00
CA LYS A 156 -0.59 14.28 -2.73
C LYS A 156 -0.21 15.10 -3.94
N PHE A 157 0.88 14.74 -4.62
CA PHE A 157 1.35 15.39 -5.83
C PHE A 157 0.33 15.29 -6.95
N PHE A 158 -0.21 14.09 -7.20
CA PHE A 158 -1.26 13.87 -8.20
C PHE A 158 -2.49 14.72 -7.92
N ILE A 159 -3.00 14.72 -6.68
CA ILE A 159 -4.18 15.50 -6.32
C ILE A 159 -3.92 16.98 -6.58
N ARG A 160 -2.82 17.53 -6.05
CA ARG A 160 -2.50 18.95 -6.14
C ARG A 160 -2.23 19.44 -7.56
N ASN A 161 -1.43 18.70 -8.32
CA ASN A 161 -0.88 19.21 -9.59
C ASN A 161 -1.63 18.71 -10.83
N VAL A 162 -2.36 17.61 -10.73
CA VAL A 162 -3.10 17.04 -11.87
C VAL A 162 -4.59 17.14 -11.62
N PHE A 163 -5.07 16.57 -10.51
CA PHE A 163 -6.51 16.45 -10.27
C PHE A 163 -7.19 17.80 -10.05
N LYS A 164 -6.63 18.65 -9.17
CA LYS A 164 -7.19 19.99 -8.91
C LYS A 164 -7.22 20.86 -10.16
N VAL A 165 -6.14 20.82 -10.95
CA VAL A 165 -5.98 21.62 -12.17
C VAL A 165 -6.98 21.17 -13.24
N LYS A 166 -7.14 19.85 -13.42
CA LYS A 166 -8.04 19.29 -14.45
C LYS A 166 -9.52 19.52 -14.16
N TYR A 167 -9.93 19.43 -12.90
CA TYR A 167 -11.35 19.37 -12.53
C TYR A 167 -11.87 20.61 -11.78
N ASN A 168 -11.12 21.72 -11.78
CA ASN A 168 -11.48 22.97 -11.09
C ASN A 168 -11.98 22.75 -9.64
N VAL A 169 -11.17 22.03 -8.86
CA VAL A 169 -11.51 21.62 -7.49
C VAL A 169 -11.36 22.79 -6.52
N LYS A 170 -12.47 23.24 -5.93
CA LYS A 170 -12.51 24.27 -4.88
C LYS A 170 -11.91 23.77 -3.58
N ASP A 171 -12.37 22.61 -3.12
CA ASP A 171 -11.89 21.99 -1.89
C ASP A 171 -11.90 20.46 -2.00
N TYR A 172 -11.11 19.79 -1.18
CA TYR A 172 -11.05 18.34 -1.15
C TYR A 172 -10.57 17.81 0.18
N TRP A 173 -11.06 16.63 0.52
CA TRP A 173 -10.59 15.86 1.65
C TRP A 173 -10.30 14.44 1.20
N PHE A 174 -9.22 13.84 1.67
CA PHE A 174 -8.92 12.45 1.38
C PHE A 174 -8.39 11.72 2.61
N ARG A 175 -8.64 10.41 2.62
CA ARG A 175 -8.05 9.48 3.57
C ARG A 175 -7.44 8.29 2.86
N PHE A 176 -6.44 7.70 3.50
CA PHE A 176 -5.94 6.39 3.12
C PHE A 176 -6.75 5.32 3.85
N GLU A 177 -7.26 4.35 3.11
CA GLU A 177 -7.94 3.18 3.62
C GLU A 177 -7.22 1.93 3.09
N TYR A 178 -6.99 0.94 3.95
CA TYR A 178 -6.29 -0.27 3.53
C TYR A 178 -7.28 -1.39 3.35
N GLN A 179 -7.34 -1.91 2.14
CA GLN A 179 -8.11 -3.11 1.88
C GLN A 179 -7.44 -4.32 2.55
N HIS A 180 -8.23 -5.36 2.82
CA HIS A 180 -7.78 -6.67 3.32
C HIS A 180 -6.69 -7.33 2.43
N ARG A 181 -6.38 -6.76 1.26
CA ARG A 181 -5.35 -7.23 0.32
C ARG A 181 -4.00 -6.51 0.46
N GLY A 182 -3.78 -5.79 1.55
CA GLY A 182 -2.46 -5.24 1.88
C GLY A 182 -2.10 -3.97 1.12
N SER A 183 -3.03 -3.44 0.32
CA SER A 183 -2.72 -2.33 -0.56
C SER A 183 -3.47 -1.05 -0.19
N PRO A 184 -2.79 0.10 -0.24
CA PRO A 184 -3.38 1.37 0.14
C PRO A 184 -4.36 1.85 -0.93
N HIS A 185 -5.59 2.12 -0.52
CA HIS A 185 -6.59 2.84 -1.30
C HIS A 185 -6.69 4.27 -0.79
N VAL A 186 -6.99 5.19 -1.69
CA VAL A 186 -7.24 6.59 -1.36
C VAL A 186 -8.72 6.83 -1.59
N HIS A 187 -9.44 7.16 -0.53
CA HIS A 187 -10.80 7.67 -0.63
C HIS A 187 -10.72 9.19 -0.63
N CYS A 188 -11.31 9.81 -1.64
CA CYS A 188 -11.31 11.26 -1.80
C CYS A 188 -12.75 11.77 -1.91
N ILE A 189 -13.03 12.88 -1.25
CA ILE A 189 -14.23 13.70 -1.41
C ILE A 189 -13.76 15.02 -1.99
N VAL A 190 -14.39 15.46 -3.07
CA VAL A 190 -14.00 16.66 -3.81
C VAL A 190 -15.19 17.58 -4.00
N TYR A 191 -14.97 18.86 -3.78
CA TYR A 191 -15.89 19.94 -4.06
C TYR A 191 -15.47 20.61 -5.37
N LEU A 192 -16.27 20.40 -6.41
CA LEU A 192 -16.03 20.95 -7.74
C LEU A 192 -16.73 22.30 -7.86
N ASP A 193 -16.05 23.27 -8.46
CA ASP A 193 -16.67 24.55 -8.77
C ASP A 193 -17.62 24.43 -9.98
N GLY A 194 -18.79 25.06 -9.90
CA GLY A 194 -19.81 25.00 -10.95
C GLY A 194 -20.54 23.66 -11.08
N ALA A 195 -20.42 22.75 -10.11
CA ALA A 195 -21.20 21.52 -10.08
C ALA A 195 -22.69 21.82 -9.78
N PRO A 196 -23.63 21.06 -10.39
CA PRO A 196 -25.05 21.20 -10.10
C PRO A 196 -25.37 20.78 -8.66
N ASP A 197 -26.38 21.41 -8.07
CA ASP A 197 -26.81 21.09 -6.71
C ASP A 197 -27.38 19.67 -6.62
N VAL A 198 -26.86 18.87 -5.70
CA VAL A 198 -27.29 17.48 -5.46
C VAL A 198 -27.90 17.30 -4.07
N SER A 199 -28.18 18.39 -3.34
CA SER A 199 -28.66 18.35 -1.96
C SER A 199 -30.06 17.78 -1.82
N ASN A 200 -30.94 18.01 -2.81
CA ASN A 200 -32.27 17.43 -2.86
C ASN A 200 -32.62 16.85 -4.23
N LEU A 201 -32.08 15.67 -4.52
CA LEU A 201 -32.37 14.96 -5.78
C LEU A 201 -33.77 14.31 -5.80
N LYS A 202 -34.43 14.12 -4.65
CA LYS A 202 -35.72 13.41 -4.59
C LYS A 202 -36.87 14.26 -5.12
N ASP A 203 -36.84 15.56 -4.84
CA ASP A 203 -37.87 16.51 -5.27
C ASP A 203 -37.41 17.37 -6.46
N ALA A 204 -36.27 17.02 -7.07
CA ALA A 204 -35.71 17.74 -8.20
C ALA A 204 -36.57 17.56 -9.46
N SER A 205 -36.65 18.61 -10.29
CA SER A 205 -37.27 18.50 -11.61
C SER A 205 -36.48 17.54 -12.51
N GLN A 206 -37.16 16.92 -13.49
CA GLN A 206 -36.51 16.05 -14.47
C GLN A 206 -35.41 16.80 -15.26
N GLU A 207 -35.61 18.09 -15.52
CA GLU A 207 -34.64 18.95 -16.19
C GLU A 207 -33.34 19.10 -15.38
N HIS A 208 -33.47 19.28 -14.06
CA HIS A 208 -32.33 19.36 -13.13
C HIS A 208 -31.61 18.02 -13.03
N LEU A 209 -32.34 16.92 -12.88
CA LEU A 209 -31.75 15.57 -12.88
C LEU A 209 -30.96 15.29 -14.16
N ASN A 210 -31.51 15.68 -15.32
CA ASN A 210 -30.81 15.54 -16.60
C ASN A 210 -29.55 16.42 -16.68
N ALA A 211 -29.56 17.61 -16.08
CA ALA A 211 -28.37 18.46 -15.99
C ALA A 211 -27.28 17.83 -15.10
N VAL A 212 -27.66 17.26 -13.95
CA VAL A 212 -26.76 16.50 -13.07
C VAL A 212 -26.13 15.33 -13.81
N ILE A 213 -26.93 14.51 -14.50
CA ILE A 213 -26.44 13.36 -15.28
C ILE A 213 -25.44 13.80 -16.34
N ARG A 214 -25.79 14.78 -17.17
CA ARG A 214 -24.88 15.31 -18.21
C ARG A 214 -23.57 15.81 -17.63
N TYR A 215 -23.62 16.47 -16.48
CA TYR A 215 -22.43 16.95 -15.79
C TYR A 215 -21.53 15.77 -15.37
N PHE A 216 -22.08 14.76 -14.70
CA PHE A 216 -21.28 13.59 -14.29
C PHE A 216 -20.76 12.77 -15.46
N ASP A 217 -21.55 12.58 -16.52
CA ASP A 217 -21.12 11.87 -17.74
C ASP A 217 -19.96 12.57 -18.44
N SER A 218 -19.88 13.91 -18.34
CA SER A 218 -18.75 14.68 -18.87
C SER A 218 -17.45 14.47 -18.08
N LEU A 219 -17.56 14.07 -16.81
CA LEU A 219 -16.42 13.93 -15.89
C LEU A 219 -15.95 12.48 -15.75
N VAL A 220 -16.88 11.54 -15.75
CA VAL A 220 -16.66 10.13 -15.46
C VAL A 220 -16.98 9.31 -16.69
N SER A 221 -15.98 8.61 -17.21
CA SER A 221 -16.18 7.57 -18.21
C SER A 221 -15.69 6.23 -17.65
N THR A 222 -16.55 5.22 -17.68
CA THR A 222 -16.19 3.84 -17.37
C THR A 222 -16.21 3.03 -18.66
N MET A 223 -15.21 3.26 -19.51
CA MET A 223 -14.94 2.38 -20.64
C MET A 223 -13.94 1.32 -20.19
N ASN A 224 -14.24 0.04 -20.41
CA ASN A 224 -13.20 -0.97 -20.47
C ASN A 224 -12.71 -1.01 -21.93
N PRO A 225 -11.61 -0.30 -22.28
CA PRO A 225 -11.21 -0.08 -23.67
C PRO A 225 -10.76 -1.35 -24.40
N GLY A 226 -10.76 -2.51 -23.74
CA GLY A 226 -10.30 -3.77 -24.32
C GLY A 226 -11.04 -4.98 -23.80
N LYS A 227 -12.38 -4.91 -23.68
CA LYS A 227 -13.18 -6.07 -23.21
C LYS A 227 -12.93 -7.34 -24.03
N ASP A 228 -12.68 -7.17 -25.33
CA ASP A 228 -12.43 -8.26 -26.29
C ASP A 228 -10.99 -8.29 -26.81
N LEU A 229 -10.11 -7.42 -26.29
CA LEU A 229 -8.69 -7.42 -26.66
C LEU A 229 -7.94 -8.48 -25.85
N PRO A 230 -6.99 -9.21 -26.47
CA PRO A 230 -6.09 -10.05 -25.70
C PRO A 230 -5.30 -9.18 -24.69
N PRO A 231 -4.86 -9.76 -23.55
CA PRO A 231 -3.97 -9.05 -22.63
C PRO A 231 -2.78 -8.45 -23.37
N ALA A 232 -2.48 -7.17 -23.13
CA ALA A 232 -1.34 -6.53 -23.77
C ALA A 232 -0.04 -7.25 -23.41
N ASP A 233 0.81 -7.50 -24.42
CA ASP A 233 2.12 -8.14 -24.23
C ASP A 233 3.00 -7.38 -23.22
N ILE A 234 2.81 -6.05 -23.15
CA ILE A 234 3.49 -5.17 -22.22
C ILE A 234 2.44 -4.40 -21.42
N HIS A 235 2.52 -4.52 -20.09
CA HIS A 235 1.63 -3.82 -19.16
C HIS A 235 1.66 -2.30 -19.42
N PRO A 236 0.51 -1.60 -19.51
CA PRO A 236 0.47 -0.17 -19.86
C PRO A 236 1.34 0.73 -18.96
N CYS A 237 1.45 0.42 -17.67
CA CYS A 237 2.34 1.13 -16.73
C CYS A 237 3.85 0.97 -17.02
N ARG A 238 4.25 0.12 -17.97
CA ARG A 238 5.63 0.02 -18.46
C ARG A 238 5.90 0.86 -19.69
N LYS A 239 4.85 1.38 -20.34
CA LYS A 239 5.03 2.25 -21.50
C LYS A 239 5.62 3.57 -21.06
N LYS A 240 6.61 4.05 -21.81
CA LYS A 240 7.17 5.40 -21.64
C LYS A 240 6.12 6.42 -22.06
N PHE A 241 6.21 7.63 -21.50
CA PHE A 241 5.29 8.72 -21.85
C PHE A 241 5.26 8.95 -23.38
N SER A 242 6.43 8.91 -24.03
CA SER A 242 6.59 9.00 -25.49
C SER A 242 5.87 7.91 -26.29
N GLU A 243 5.58 6.76 -25.68
CA GLU A 243 4.88 5.63 -26.32
C GLU A 243 3.36 5.70 -26.12
N VAL A 244 2.89 6.64 -25.28
CA VAL A 244 1.47 6.81 -24.94
C VAL A 244 0.91 8.10 -25.52
N THR A 245 1.74 9.11 -25.77
CA THR A 245 1.32 10.41 -26.33
C THR A 245 1.57 10.55 -27.82
N GLY A 246 1.34 9.47 -28.59
CA GLY A 246 1.35 9.51 -30.05
C GLY A 246 0.23 10.39 -30.61
#